data_AF-A0A0M9F148-F1
#
_entry.id   AF-A0A0M9F148-F1
#
_cell.length_a   1.000
_cell.length_b   1.000
_cell.length_c   1.000
_cell.angle_alpha   90.00
_cell.angle_beta   90.00
_cell.angle_gamma   90.00
#
_symmetry.space_group_name_H-M   'P 1'
#
loop_
_entity.id
_entity.type
_entity.pdbx_description
1 polymer ?
#
loop_
_entity_poly.entity_id
_entity_poly.type
_entity_poly.pdbx_seq_one_letter_code
_entity_poly.pdbx_strand_id
1 'polypeptide(L)'
;MSGANLTQGPGKRRPDTNPSPNAQPTKRPRSDDAPAQTFTLVAPHESIIAELKPKYEVLSASVISSTQIKKRITHVISHLLAQDDRPQIALLYARTADVCKLITVVEKCKQVLSEEGKQYYQYNQLFDQPEKPKRKDIVEETILEKGAMDGEDDDSGSDDFEVMHSRFEDAVLPRPSQRTIKSMRVFLSIVPVLELKLKKGVTVQSGTAKQT
;
A
#
# COMPACT_ATOMS: atom_id res chain seq x y z
N MET A 1 76.99 10.02 -13.30
CA MET A 1 75.61 9.83 -13.80
C MET A 1 74.87 11.11 -13.43
N SER A 2 74.73 12.06 -14.35
CA SER A 2 73.70 12.06 -15.41
C SER A 2 72.31 12.08 -14.75
N GLY A 3 71.53 13.14 -14.81
CA GLY A 3 71.28 14.06 -15.93
C GLY A 3 69.84 13.79 -16.39
N ALA A 4 68.85 14.53 -15.89
CA ALA A 4 68.38 15.79 -16.46
C ALA A 4 67.55 15.60 -17.75
N ASN A 5 66.26 15.95 -17.71
CA ASN A 5 65.61 16.96 -18.59
C ASN A 5 64.08 16.99 -18.38
N LEU A 6 63.50 18.16 -18.06
CA LEU A 6 62.80 19.12 -18.95
C LEU A 6 61.33 18.70 -19.23
N THR A 7 60.34 19.59 -19.41
CA THR A 7 60.41 20.98 -19.90
C THR A 7 59.23 21.84 -19.38
N GLN A 8 59.53 23.10 -19.01
CA GLN A 8 58.76 24.38 -19.15
C GLN A 8 57.22 24.29 -19.40
N GLY A 9 56.31 25.01 -18.72
CA GLY A 9 56.29 26.43 -18.31
C GLY A 9 55.37 27.25 -19.27
N PRO A 10 54.92 28.51 -19.01
CA PRO A 10 54.82 29.31 -17.77
C PRO A 10 53.34 29.49 -17.29
N GLY A 11 53.01 29.87 -16.05
CA GLY A 11 53.11 31.24 -15.49
C GLY A 11 52.16 32.23 -16.20
N LYS A 12 51.21 32.92 -15.58
CA LYS A 12 50.86 33.22 -14.16
C LYS A 12 49.30 33.17 -14.04
N ARG A 13 48.58 33.46 -12.95
CA ARG A 13 48.82 34.26 -11.73
C ARG A 13 47.95 33.71 -10.56
N ARG A 14 47.62 34.57 -9.59
CA ARG A 14 46.77 34.43 -8.38
C ARG A 14 46.18 35.85 -8.09
N PRO A 15 45.16 36.11 -7.23
CA PRO A 15 44.90 35.39 -5.97
C PRO A 15 43.43 35.15 -5.56
N ASP A 16 43.30 34.64 -4.34
CA ASP A 16 42.12 34.14 -3.64
C ASP A 16 41.05 35.19 -3.31
N THR A 17 39.77 34.85 -3.51
CA THR A 17 38.63 35.36 -2.71
C THR A 17 37.49 34.34 -2.68
N ASN A 18 37.30 33.65 -1.55
CA ASN A 18 35.95 33.34 -1.05
C ASN A 18 35.56 34.53 -0.15
N PRO A 19 34.28 34.99 -0.09
CA PRO A 19 33.13 34.10 0.06
C PRO A 19 31.89 34.44 -0.80
N SER A 20 30.87 33.58 -0.69
CA SER A 20 29.46 33.89 -1.00
C SER A 20 28.99 35.17 -0.29
N PRO A 21 27.99 35.92 -0.82
CA PRO A 21 26.67 35.35 -1.08
C PRO A 21 25.90 35.89 -2.31
N ASN A 22 24.70 35.32 -2.47
CA ASN A 22 23.53 35.94 -3.13
C ASN A 22 23.46 35.92 -4.67
N ALA A 23 23.21 34.73 -5.22
CA ALA A 23 22.44 34.56 -6.46
C ALA A 23 21.41 33.43 -6.24
N GLN A 24 20.19 33.76 -5.80
CA GLN A 24 19.12 32.79 -5.62
C GLN A 24 18.60 32.33 -7.00
N PRO A 25 18.58 31.02 -7.32
CA PRO A 25 17.66 30.52 -8.34
C PRO A 25 16.24 30.62 -7.78
N THR A 26 15.38 31.35 -8.47
CA THR A 26 14.02 31.68 -8.04
C THR A 26 13.19 30.45 -7.71
N LYS A 27 12.87 30.28 -6.42
CA LYS A 27 11.90 29.29 -5.95
C LYS A 27 10.55 29.58 -6.62
N ARG A 28 10.09 28.71 -7.53
CA ARG A 28 8.67 28.65 -7.85
C ARG A 28 7.94 28.21 -6.58
N PRO A 29 6.98 28.99 -6.04
CA PRO A 29 6.12 28.48 -4.97
C PRO A 29 5.26 27.37 -5.56
N ARG A 30 5.58 26.12 -5.25
CA ARG A 30 4.56 25.07 -5.31
C ARG A 30 3.58 25.39 -4.20
N SER A 31 2.39 25.82 -4.59
CA SER A 31 1.26 26.01 -3.71
C SER A 31 1.00 24.72 -2.92
N ASP A 32 1.25 24.76 -1.61
CA ASP A 32 0.71 23.82 -0.64
C ASP A 32 -0.81 24.02 -0.58
N ASP A 33 -1.53 23.47 -1.55
CA ASP A 33 -2.91 23.00 -1.34
C ASP A 33 -3.31 21.95 -2.39
N ALA A 34 -2.51 20.88 -2.44
CA ALA A 34 -3.00 19.60 -2.94
C ALA A 34 -3.39 18.77 -1.71
N PRO A 35 -4.69 18.47 -1.47
CA PRO A 35 -5.04 17.57 -0.38
C PRO A 35 -4.31 16.25 -0.64
N ALA A 36 -3.43 15.89 0.29
CA ALA A 36 -2.73 14.63 0.25
C ALA A 36 -3.75 13.52 -0.01
N GLN A 37 -3.45 12.59 -0.92
CA GLN A 37 -4.34 11.48 -1.25
C GLN A 37 -4.35 10.48 -0.10
N THR A 38 -4.93 10.88 1.04
CA THR A 38 -5.12 10.12 2.27
C THR A 38 -6.19 9.06 2.04
N PHE A 39 -5.80 8.08 1.23
CA PHE A 39 -6.31 6.73 1.18
C PHE A 39 -7.82 6.60 1.47
N THR A 40 -8.63 6.46 0.42
CA THR A 40 -10.03 6.01 0.49
C THR A 40 -10.23 4.63 1.19
N LEU A 41 -9.13 3.98 1.59
CA LEU A 41 -9.09 2.78 2.41
C LEU A 41 -9.10 3.06 3.93
N VAL A 42 -8.89 4.31 4.37
CA VAL A 42 -8.90 4.71 5.80
C VAL A 42 -10.32 4.99 6.28
N ALA A 43 -11.19 5.54 5.43
CA ALA A 43 -12.57 5.91 5.79
C ALA A 43 -13.38 4.80 6.51
N PRO A 44 -13.34 3.50 6.12
CA PRO A 44 -14.03 2.42 6.85
C PRO A 44 -13.46 2.12 8.24
N HIS A 45 -12.42 2.83 8.67
CA HIS A 45 -11.62 2.58 9.87
C HIS A 45 -11.58 3.78 10.82
N GLU A 46 -11.83 4.99 10.33
CA GLU A 46 -11.81 6.24 11.11
C GLU A 46 -12.67 6.18 12.37
N SER A 47 -13.88 5.64 12.29
CA SER A 47 -14.79 5.50 13.43
C SER A 47 -14.21 4.65 14.57
N ILE A 48 -13.54 3.53 14.25
CA ILE A 48 -12.89 2.70 15.27
C ILE A 48 -11.59 3.33 15.77
N ILE A 49 -10.84 4.01 14.90
CA ILE A 49 -9.63 4.73 15.31
C ILE A 49 -10.01 5.85 16.29
N ALA A 50 -11.09 6.60 16.04
CA ALA A 50 -11.58 7.67 16.91
C ALA A 50 -12.07 7.15 18.27
N GLU A 51 -12.67 5.95 18.32
CA GLU A 51 -13.11 5.30 19.57
C GLU A 51 -11.93 4.80 20.43
N LEU A 52 -10.84 4.35 19.80
CA LEU A 52 -9.67 3.78 20.50
C LEU A 52 -8.64 4.83 20.92
N LYS A 53 -8.41 5.86 20.11
CA LYS A 53 -7.44 6.97 20.35
C LYS A 53 -7.49 7.63 21.75
N PRO A 54 -8.64 7.77 22.44
CA PRO A 54 -8.68 8.33 23.78
C PRO A 54 -7.97 7.48 24.85
N LYS A 55 -7.88 6.16 24.64
CA LYS A 55 -7.33 5.19 25.62
C LYS A 55 -6.01 4.56 25.16
N TYR A 56 -5.80 4.47 23.85
CA TYR A 56 -4.75 3.69 23.22
C TYR A 56 -4.00 4.54 22.19
N GLU A 57 -2.72 4.26 22.00
CA GLU A 57 -1.98 4.79 20.86
C GLU A 57 -2.18 3.84 19.67
N VAL A 58 -2.64 4.39 18.53
CA VAL A 58 -3.23 3.59 17.43
C VAL A 58 -2.49 3.84 16.12
N LEU A 59 -1.54 2.95 15.80
CA LEU A 59 -0.89 2.91 14.49
C LEU A 59 -1.83 2.32 13.44
N SER A 60 -2.30 3.14 12.51
CA SER A 60 -3.02 2.67 11.32
C SER A 60 -2.05 2.43 10.15
N ALA A 61 -2.05 1.22 9.58
CA ALA A 61 -1.12 0.83 8.52
C ALA A 61 -1.80 -0.03 7.44
N SER A 62 -1.80 0.46 6.20
CA SER A 62 -2.28 -0.30 5.05
C SER A 62 -1.27 -1.35 4.58
N VAL A 63 -1.77 -2.47 4.09
CA VAL A 63 -1.00 -3.52 3.39
C VAL A 63 -1.57 -3.66 1.98
N ILE A 64 -0.70 -3.50 0.99
CA ILE A 64 -0.97 -3.62 -0.45
C ILE A 64 0.11 -4.47 -1.14
N SER A 65 -0.12 -4.91 -2.36
CA SER A 65 0.80 -5.75 -3.15
C SER A 65 2.23 -5.23 -3.24
N SER A 66 2.45 -3.91 -3.30
CA SER A 66 3.79 -3.28 -3.28
C SER A 66 4.41 -3.11 -1.89
N THR A 67 3.70 -3.47 -0.81
CA THR A 67 4.21 -3.34 0.57
C THR A 67 5.37 -4.30 0.80
N GLN A 68 6.50 -3.73 1.21
CA GLN A 68 7.71 -4.44 1.62
C GLN A 68 7.48 -5.07 3.00
N ILE A 69 7.32 -6.40 3.03
CA ILE A 69 6.94 -7.17 4.23
C ILE A 69 7.87 -6.87 5.41
N LYS A 70 9.19 -6.95 5.21
CA LYS A 70 10.20 -6.66 6.26
C LYS A 70 10.00 -5.27 6.89
N LYS A 71 9.91 -4.22 6.06
CA LYS A 71 9.72 -2.83 6.53
C LYS A 71 8.42 -2.67 7.31
N ARG A 72 7.33 -3.31 6.87
CA ARG A 72 6.03 -3.24 7.57
C ARG A 72 6.07 -3.97 8.91
N ILE A 73 6.72 -5.14 9.00
CA ILE A 73 6.92 -5.86 10.26
C ILE A 73 7.72 -5.01 11.24
N THR A 74 8.90 -4.52 10.85
CA THR A 74 9.74 -3.67 11.72
C THR A 74 8.96 -2.47 12.25
N HIS A 75 8.24 -1.75 11.38
CA HIS A 75 7.43 -0.60 11.79
C HIS A 75 6.34 -0.94 12.83
N VAL A 76 5.63 -2.06 12.62
CA VAL A 76 4.58 -2.52 13.55
C VAL A 76 5.17 -2.98 14.88
N ILE A 77 6.26 -3.74 14.86
CA ILE A 77 6.93 -4.24 16.06
C ILE A 77 7.55 -3.10 16.87
N SER A 78 8.24 -2.15 16.22
CA SER A 78 8.79 -0.97 16.90
C SER A 78 7.71 -0.14 17.59
N HIS A 79 6.52 -0.01 17.00
CA HIS A 79 5.38 0.65 17.64
C HIS A 79 4.81 -0.18 18.80
N LEU A 80 4.62 -1.49 18.63
CA LEU A 80 4.06 -2.34 19.69
C LEU A 80 4.99 -2.51 20.90
N LEU A 81 6.30 -2.43 20.70
CA LEU A 81 7.32 -2.48 21.75
C LEU A 81 7.71 -1.09 22.30
N ALA A 82 7.16 0.01 21.75
CA ALA A 82 7.40 1.34 22.27
C ALA A 82 6.80 1.51 23.67
N GLN A 83 7.60 2.01 24.61
CA GLN A 83 7.16 2.35 25.96
C GLN A 83 6.63 3.78 25.98
N ASP A 84 5.32 3.92 25.80
CA ASP A 84 4.57 5.17 26.00
C ASP A 84 3.56 4.99 27.14
N ASP A 85 3.00 6.10 27.62
CA ASP A 85 2.00 6.12 28.71
C ASP A 85 0.68 5.39 28.36
N ARG A 86 0.45 5.07 27.08
CA ARG A 86 -0.78 4.42 26.58
C ARG A 86 -0.46 3.06 25.96
N PRO A 87 -1.34 2.05 26.12
CA PRO A 87 -1.10 0.75 25.50
C PRO A 87 -1.17 0.85 23.97
N GLN A 88 -0.20 0.19 23.32
CA GLN A 88 0.02 0.24 21.88
C GLN A 88 -0.94 -0.72 21.13
N ILE A 89 -1.60 -0.20 20.10
CA ILE A 89 -2.42 -0.99 19.17
C ILE A 89 -1.98 -0.71 17.73
N ALA A 90 -1.67 -1.77 16.98
CA ALA A 90 -1.44 -1.69 15.54
C ALA A 90 -2.68 -2.17 14.78
N LEU A 91 -3.33 -1.27 14.05
CA LEU A 91 -4.40 -1.55 13.10
C LEU A 91 -3.81 -1.76 11.69
N LEU A 92 -3.80 -3.02 11.26
CA LEU A 92 -3.40 -3.44 9.92
C LEU A 92 -4.63 -3.75 9.07
N TYR A 93 -4.71 -3.18 7.87
CA TYR A 93 -5.85 -3.36 6.97
C TYR A 93 -5.40 -3.44 5.50
N ALA A 94 -6.24 -4.05 4.65
CA ALA A 94 -5.93 -4.30 3.25
C ALA A 94 -7.16 -4.13 2.35
N ARG A 95 -6.96 -4.33 1.05
CA ARG A 95 -8.05 -4.63 0.08
C ARG A 95 -8.14 -6.14 -0.11
N THR A 96 -9.26 -6.64 -0.63
CA THR A 96 -9.53 -8.07 -0.83
C THR A 96 -8.37 -8.83 -1.52
N ALA A 97 -7.82 -8.29 -2.60
CA ALA A 97 -6.67 -8.87 -3.32
C ALA A 97 -5.36 -8.90 -2.49
N ASP A 98 -5.25 -8.05 -1.47
CA ASP A 98 -4.06 -7.88 -0.63
C ASP A 98 -4.17 -8.60 0.74
N VAL A 99 -5.32 -9.23 1.06
CA VAL A 99 -5.60 -9.88 2.36
C VAL A 99 -4.61 -10.99 2.68
N CYS A 100 -4.21 -11.81 1.71
CA CYS A 100 -3.23 -12.88 1.95
C CYS A 100 -1.88 -12.31 2.43
N LYS A 101 -1.44 -11.18 1.86
CA LYS A 101 -0.21 -10.49 2.29
C LYS A 101 -0.37 -9.83 3.67
N LEU A 102 -1.55 -9.29 3.97
CA LEU A 102 -1.88 -8.79 5.32
C LEU A 102 -1.73 -9.90 6.37
N ILE A 103 -2.27 -11.09 6.12
CA ILE A 103 -2.09 -12.26 7.00
C ILE A 103 -0.61 -12.58 7.17
N THR A 104 0.16 -12.69 6.07
CA THR A 104 1.61 -12.96 6.16
C THR A 104 2.37 -11.95 7.04
N VAL A 105 2.03 -10.65 6.95
CA VAL A 105 2.62 -9.61 7.80
C VAL A 105 2.23 -9.82 9.27
N VAL A 106 0.96 -10.08 9.57
CA VAL A 106 0.47 -10.32 10.94
C VAL A 106 1.10 -11.56 11.56
N GLU A 107 1.14 -12.68 10.84
CA GLU A 107 1.77 -13.92 11.33
C GLU A 107 3.25 -13.72 11.65
N LYS A 108 3.99 -12.96 10.81
CA LYS A 108 5.39 -12.65 11.09
C LYS A 108 5.57 -11.65 12.24
N CYS A 109 4.63 -10.74 12.46
CA CYS A 109 4.64 -9.91 13.68
C CYS A 109 4.42 -10.77 14.93
N LYS A 110 3.46 -11.71 14.91
CA LYS A 110 3.22 -12.65 16.02
C LYS A 110 4.43 -13.55 16.31
N GLN A 111 5.12 -14.01 15.27
CA GLN A 111 6.37 -14.76 15.42
C GLN A 111 7.40 -13.92 16.19
N VAL A 112 7.69 -12.69 15.75
CA VAL A 112 8.67 -11.81 16.42
C VAL A 112 8.25 -11.49 17.86
N LEU A 113 6.97 -11.18 18.12
CA LEU A 113 6.48 -10.95 19.49
C LEU A 113 6.66 -12.19 20.39
N SER A 114 6.48 -13.39 19.84
CA SER A 114 6.69 -14.64 20.58
C SER A 114 8.18 -14.91 20.88
N GLU A 115 9.06 -14.55 19.94
CA GLU A 115 10.53 -14.63 20.08
C GLU A 115 11.04 -13.61 21.12
N GLU A 116 10.44 -12.41 21.19
CA GLU A 116 10.68 -11.36 22.21
C GLU A 116 10.05 -11.66 23.58
N GLY A 117 9.53 -12.87 23.80
CA GLY A 117 8.91 -13.28 25.06
C GLY A 117 7.60 -12.54 25.39
N LYS A 118 6.96 -11.87 24.41
CA LYS A 118 5.72 -11.11 24.62
C LYS A 118 4.49 -11.95 24.27
N GLN A 119 3.44 -11.77 25.07
CA GLN A 119 2.10 -12.20 24.71
C GLN A 119 1.53 -11.31 23.59
N TYR A 120 0.58 -11.82 22.81
CA TYR A 120 -0.13 -11.05 21.80
C TYR A 120 -1.64 -11.31 21.83
N TYR A 121 -2.40 -10.28 21.46
CA TYR A 121 -3.83 -10.30 21.25
C TYR A 121 -4.13 -9.78 19.85
N GLN A 122 -4.84 -10.58 19.07
CA GLN A 122 -5.23 -10.33 17.69
C GLN A 122 -6.76 -10.27 17.60
N TYR A 123 -7.27 -9.21 16.98
CA TYR A 123 -8.69 -8.97 16.77
C TYR A 123 -8.95 -8.85 15.27
N ASN A 124 -9.57 -9.86 14.67
CA ASN A 124 -9.86 -9.88 13.24
C ASN A 124 -11.29 -9.43 12.99
N GLN A 125 -11.50 -8.58 11.99
CA GLN A 125 -12.85 -8.17 11.57
C GLN A 125 -12.93 -8.08 10.06
N LEU A 126 -13.95 -8.73 9.49
CA LEU A 126 -14.35 -8.54 8.10
C LEU A 126 -15.24 -7.29 8.00
N PHE A 127 -15.06 -6.52 6.94
CA PHE A 127 -15.85 -5.33 6.63
C PHE A 127 -16.14 -5.27 5.13
N ASP A 128 -17.25 -4.66 4.77
CA ASP A 128 -17.62 -4.43 3.37
C ASP A 128 -16.88 -3.20 2.84
N GLN A 129 -16.23 -3.33 1.68
CA GLN A 129 -15.66 -2.19 0.96
C GLN A 129 -16.74 -1.56 0.06
N PRO A 130 -16.78 -0.22 -0.03
CA PRO A 130 -17.63 0.44 -1.02
C PRO A 130 -17.21 -0.02 -2.42
N GLU A 131 -18.17 -0.45 -3.23
CA GLU A 131 -17.89 -0.90 -4.59
C GLU A 131 -17.29 0.27 -5.38
N LYS A 132 -16.08 0.07 -5.91
CA LYS A 132 -15.52 1.01 -6.86
C LYS A 132 -16.36 0.91 -8.13
N PRO A 133 -16.88 2.02 -8.69
CA PRO A 133 -17.56 1.98 -9.97
C PRO A 133 -16.60 1.36 -10.98
N LYS A 134 -16.99 0.22 -11.56
CA LYS A 134 -16.20 -0.46 -12.59
C LYS A 134 -15.99 0.55 -13.72
N ARG A 135 -14.74 0.97 -13.93
CA ARG A 135 -14.37 1.56 -15.21
C ARG A 135 -14.65 0.47 -16.23
N LYS A 136 -15.46 0.78 -17.24
CA LYS A 136 -15.57 -0.09 -18.42
C LYS A 136 -14.17 -0.08 -19.03
N ASP A 137 -13.48 -1.22 -18.99
CA ASP A 137 -12.23 -1.39 -19.73
C ASP A 137 -12.61 -1.39 -21.20
N ILE A 138 -12.59 -0.21 -21.81
CA ILE A 138 -12.55 -0.07 -23.25
C ILE A 138 -11.12 -0.42 -23.61
N VAL A 139 -10.91 -1.70 -23.93
CA VAL A 139 -9.66 -2.18 -24.48
C VAL A 139 -9.61 -1.68 -25.92
N GLU A 140 -9.09 -0.48 -26.12
CA GLU A 140 -8.57 -0.09 -27.43
C GLU A 140 -7.39 -1.04 -27.71
N GLU A 141 -7.66 -2.08 -28.51
CA GLU A 141 -6.67 -3.05 -28.93
C GLU A 141 -5.67 -2.34 -29.85
N THR A 142 -4.57 -1.88 -29.25
CA THR A 142 -3.53 -1.14 -29.96
C THR A 142 -2.86 -2.04 -30.98
N ILE A 143 -3.28 -1.87 -32.23
CA ILE A 143 -2.66 -2.27 -33.50
C ILE A 143 -1.21 -2.72 -33.33
N LEU A 144 -1.00 -4.04 -33.39
CA LEU A 144 0.32 -4.63 -33.59
C LEU A 144 0.74 -4.43 -35.05
N GLU A 145 1.30 -3.27 -35.34
CA GLU A 145 1.91 -2.96 -36.64
C GLU A 145 3.15 -3.85 -36.86
N LYS A 146 2.95 -5.01 -37.47
CA LYS A 146 4.02 -5.88 -37.97
C LYS A 146 3.93 -6.01 -39.50
N GLY A 147 4.30 -4.94 -40.18
CA GLY A 147 4.47 -4.98 -41.64
C GLY A 147 5.72 -5.76 -42.03
N ALA A 148 5.56 -6.80 -42.86
CA ALA A 148 6.43 -7.11 -44.01
C ALA A 148 5.95 -8.37 -44.77
N MET A 149 5.33 -8.12 -45.93
CA MET A 149 5.41 -8.89 -47.19
C MET A 149 5.01 -10.39 -47.29
N ASP A 150 4.07 -10.57 -48.23
CA ASP A 150 4.03 -11.57 -49.32
C ASP A 150 3.21 -12.86 -49.13
N GLY A 151 2.36 -13.15 -50.14
CA GLY A 151 1.48 -14.33 -50.23
C GLY A 151 0.06 -13.99 -50.68
N GLU A 152 -0.30 -14.38 -51.89
CA GLU A 152 -1.63 -14.20 -52.52
C GLU A 152 -2.64 -15.30 -52.08
N ASP A 153 -3.93 -15.06 -52.36
CA ASP A 153 -5.10 -15.96 -52.28
C ASP A 153 -5.43 -16.70 -50.96
N ASP A 154 -6.58 -16.36 -50.35
CA ASP A 154 -7.81 -17.17 -50.53
C ASP A 154 -9.07 -16.36 -50.12
N ASP A 155 -10.22 -16.67 -50.73
CA ASP A 155 -11.50 -16.01 -50.50
C ASP A 155 -12.29 -16.73 -49.37
N SER A 156 -12.51 -16.04 -48.25
CA SER A 156 -13.53 -16.41 -47.29
C SER A 156 -13.98 -15.20 -46.50
N GLY A 157 -15.15 -14.68 -46.87
CA GLY A 157 -15.82 -13.60 -46.15
C GLY A 157 -16.04 -13.96 -44.68
N SER A 158 -15.26 -13.34 -43.79
CA SER A 158 -15.51 -13.37 -42.36
C SER A 158 -16.79 -12.58 -42.06
N ASP A 159 -17.87 -13.31 -41.77
CA ASP A 159 -19.14 -12.76 -41.33
C ASP A 159 -18.96 -12.04 -39.98
N ASP A 160 -18.66 -10.75 -40.04
CA ASP A 160 -18.47 -9.86 -38.89
C ASP A 160 -19.83 -9.56 -38.25
N PHE A 161 -20.36 -10.54 -37.52
CA PHE A 161 -21.63 -10.44 -36.83
C PHE A 161 -21.58 -9.35 -35.75
N GLU A 162 -22.13 -8.18 -36.06
CA GLU A 162 -22.50 -7.18 -35.07
C GLU A 162 -23.38 -7.83 -33.98
N VAL A 163 -22.83 -8.00 -32.78
CA VAL A 163 -23.58 -8.49 -31.61
C VAL A 163 -24.55 -7.39 -31.16
N MET A 164 -25.72 -7.35 -31.79
CA MET A 164 -26.82 -6.49 -31.38
C MET A 164 -27.34 -6.90 -30.00
N HIS A 165 -26.76 -6.31 -28.95
CA HIS A 165 -27.25 -6.46 -27.57
C HIS A 165 -28.72 -6.07 -27.49
N SER A 166 -29.57 -7.09 -27.44
CA SER A 166 -31.01 -6.92 -27.49
C SER A 166 -31.52 -6.50 -26.13
N ARG A 167 -32.36 -5.44 -26.06
CA ARG A 167 -32.98 -4.99 -24.80
C ARG A 167 -33.81 -6.07 -24.10
N PHE A 168 -34.16 -7.14 -24.81
CA PHE A 168 -34.82 -8.32 -24.25
C PHE A 168 -33.88 -9.20 -23.43
N GLU A 169 -32.59 -9.29 -23.78
CA GLU A 169 -31.59 -10.03 -22.98
C GLU A 169 -31.39 -9.36 -21.62
N ASP A 170 -31.21 -8.04 -21.59
CA ASP A 170 -31.14 -7.23 -20.36
C ASP A 170 -32.42 -7.28 -19.50
N ALA A 171 -33.57 -7.64 -20.09
CA ALA A 171 -34.85 -7.77 -19.40
C ALA A 171 -35.13 -9.18 -18.86
N VAL A 172 -34.56 -10.21 -19.51
CA VAL A 172 -34.74 -11.63 -19.14
C VAL A 172 -33.62 -12.14 -18.25
N LEU A 173 -32.40 -11.63 -18.40
CA LEU A 173 -31.28 -11.95 -17.51
C LEU A 173 -31.51 -11.31 -16.13
N PRO A 174 -31.38 -12.07 -15.03
CA PRO A 174 -31.44 -11.49 -13.69
C PRO A 174 -30.39 -10.39 -13.54
N ARG A 175 -30.80 -9.20 -13.08
CA ARG A 175 -29.88 -8.07 -12.85
C ARG A 175 -28.68 -8.57 -12.04
N PRO A 176 -27.43 -8.27 -12.46
CA PRO A 176 -26.25 -8.76 -11.75
C PRO A 176 -26.32 -8.33 -10.29
N SER A 177 -26.33 -9.30 -9.38
CA SER A 177 -26.48 -9.02 -7.95
C SER A 177 -25.34 -8.12 -7.47
N GLN A 178 -25.67 -7.13 -6.64
CA GLN A 178 -24.68 -6.24 -6.03
C GLN A 178 -23.80 -7.07 -5.09
N ARG A 179 -22.65 -7.52 -5.61
CA ARG A 179 -21.69 -8.34 -4.86
C ARG A 179 -20.89 -7.44 -3.92
N THR A 180 -21.28 -7.41 -2.65
CA THR A 180 -20.52 -6.72 -1.61
C THR A 180 -19.12 -7.31 -1.48
N ILE A 181 -18.10 -6.50 -1.80
CA ILE A 181 -16.70 -6.93 -1.75
C ILE A 181 -16.23 -6.85 -0.29
N LYS A 182 -16.06 -7.99 0.35
CA LYS A 182 -15.53 -8.07 1.72
C LYS A 182 -14.00 -7.93 1.74
N SER A 183 -13.50 -7.22 2.74
CA SER A 183 -12.07 -7.18 3.07
C SER A 183 -11.87 -7.33 4.58
N MET A 184 -10.61 -7.35 5.02
CA MET A 184 -10.23 -7.67 6.39
C MET A 184 -9.36 -6.58 7.02
N ARG A 185 -9.65 -6.30 8.29
CA ARG A 185 -8.74 -5.58 9.19
C ARG A 185 -8.37 -6.45 10.37
N VAL A 186 -7.19 -6.20 10.92
CA VAL A 186 -6.61 -6.89 12.06
C VAL A 186 -6.06 -5.85 13.01
N PHE A 187 -6.48 -5.89 14.27
CA PHE A 187 -5.82 -5.16 15.35
C PHE A 187 -4.89 -6.11 16.08
N LEU A 188 -3.66 -5.69 16.33
CA LEU A 188 -2.64 -6.43 17.09
C LEU A 188 -2.23 -5.59 18.30
N SER A 189 -2.15 -6.19 19.48
CA SER A 189 -1.70 -5.55 20.73
C SER A 189 -1.00 -6.54 21.65
N ILE A 190 -0.20 -6.04 22.59
CA ILE A 190 0.44 -6.83 23.67
C ILE A 190 -0.45 -6.85 24.94
N VAL A 191 -1.45 -5.97 25.01
CA VAL A 191 -2.39 -5.81 26.13
C VAL A 191 -3.79 -6.19 25.66
N PRO A 192 -4.63 -6.87 26.46
CA PRO A 192 -5.99 -7.17 26.07
C PRO A 192 -6.84 -5.89 25.95
N VAL A 193 -7.48 -5.71 24.79
CA VAL A 193 -8.40 -4.61 24.48
C VAL A 193 -9.84 -5.11 24.61
N LEU A 194 -10.61 -4.53 25.54
CA LEU A 194 -11.96 -5.00 25.86
C LEU A 194 -13.01 -4.46 24.89
N GLU A 195 -12.82 -3.22 24.43
CA GLU A 195 -13.66 -2.52 23.46
C GLU A 195 -13.73 -3.29 22.13
N LEU A 196 -12.61 -3.83 21.67
CA LEU A 196 -12.55 -4.67 20.48
C LEU A 196 -13.18 -6.06 20.70
N LYS A 197 -13.08 -6.63 21.91
CA LYS A 197 -13.70 -7.91 22.27
C LYS A 197 -15.23 -7.84 22.32
N LEU A 198 -15.80 -6.69 22.67
CA LEU A 198 -17.25 -6.47 22.76
C LEU A 198 -17.90 -6.16 21.38
N LYS A 199 -17.11 -5.90 20.34
CA LYS A 199 -17.63 -5.53 19.02
C LYS A 199 -18.16 -6.72 18.22
N LYS A 200 -19.36 -6.56 17.66
CA LYS A 200 -20.01 -7.58 16.81
C LYS A 200 -19.14 -7.89 15.57
N GLY A 201 -18.96 -9.18 15.30
CA GLY A 201 -18.20 -9.67 14.14
C GLY A 201 -16.68 -9.59 14.27
N VAL A 202 -16.16 -9.28 15.47
CA VAL A 202 -14.74 -9.41 15.78
C VAL A 202 -14.46 -10.83 16.28
N THR A 203 -13.43 -11.48 15.76
CA THR A 203 -12.89 -12.73 16.33
C THR A 203 -11.59 -12.43 17.09
N VAL A 204 -11.45 -13.03 18.26
CA VAL A 204 -10.29 -12.83 19.15
C VAL A 204 -9.39 -14.05 19.10
N GLN A 205 -8.09 -13.82 18.92
CA GLN A 205 -7.04 -14.82 19.02
C GLN A 205 -5.96 -14.28 19.97
N SER A 206 -5.36 -15.14 20.78
CA SER A 206 -4.30 -14.75 21.71
C SER A 206 -3.26 -15.85 21.82
N GLY A 207 -2.00 -15.47 21.97
CA GLY A 207 -0.91 -16.39 22.24
C GLY A 207 0.01 -15.86 23.32
N THR A 208 0.50 -16.77 24.15
CA THR A 208 1.54 -16.53 25.15
C THR A 208 2.90 -16.88 24.56
N ALA A 209 3.95 -16.21 25.01
CA ALA A 209 5.30 -16.67 24.73
C ALA A 209 5.54 -18.08 25.30
N LYS A 210 6.37 -18.89 24.63
CA LYS A 210 6.90 -20.11 25.22
C LYS A 210 7.96 -19.71 26.23
N GLN A 211 7.73 -20.00 27.51
CA GLN A 211 8.82 -20.00 28.49
C GLN A 211 9.75 -21.18 28.15
N THR A 212 11.01 -20.85 27.89
CA THR A 212 12.14 -21.78 27.71
C THR A 212 13.15 -21.53 28.82
#